data_AF-A0A1I3BDB1-F1
#
_entry.id   AF-A0A1I3BDB1-F1
#
_cell.length_a   1.000
_cell.length_b   1.000
_cell.length_c   1.000
_cell.angle_alpha   90.00
_cell.angle_beta   90.00
_cell.angle_gamma   90.00
#
_symmetry.space_group_name_H-M   'P 1'
#
loop_
_entity.id
_entity.type
_entity.pdbx_description
1 polymer ?
#
loop_
_entity_poly.entity_id
_entity_poly.type
_entity_poly.pdbx_seq_one_letter_code
_entity_poly.pdbx_strand_id
1 'polypeptide(L)'
;MNEGLLEKIRKMNRVLQTSGGIVETNLEVEDLPFTEMMNILGDILNANTYLIDATGKLLGYYEKHHINNERVKQMLNNKQFPAAYASSMLEITRTSSNIGIESEYTVFPTESRDLFANGLTTIIPIFAAGDRLGTLLLARMEPEFNNDDLILAEHASALTGIEVLNKKNNEIEKATRDEAMINMALNTLSYSELKALKAVFEQLDGLEGRLTASNVADRIGVTRSVIVNALRKIESAGIVESRSLGMKGTFIHINNPNILKALGIDR
;
A
#
# COMPACT_ATOMS: atom_id res chain seq x y z
N MET A 1 -20.38 21.42 25.99
CA MET A 1 -21.50 21.29 25.02
C MET A 1 -21.21 20.06 24.19
N ASN A 2 -22.18 19.15 24.04
CA ASN A 2 -22.00 17.97 23.20
C ASN A 2 -21.89 18.43 21.75
N GLU A 3 -20.78 18.12 21.08
CA GLU A 3 -20.56 18.50 19.68
C GLU A 3 -21.61 17.80 18.80
N GLY A 4 -22.39 18.57 18.04
CA GLY A 4 -23.47 18.03 17.22
C GLY A 4 -22.95 17.14 16.09
N LEU A 5 -23.77 16.18 15.64
CA LEU A 5 -23.44 15.24 14.56
C LEU A 5 -22.87 15.93 13.30
N LEU A 6 -23.42 17.09 12.93
CA LEU A 6 -22.94 17.86 11.78
C LEU A 6 -21.49 18.35 11.94
N GLU A 7 -21.09 18.79 13.13
CA GLU A 7 -19.71 19.21 13.39
C GLU A 7 -18.75 18.01 13.34
N LYS A 8 -19.18 16.86 13.86
CA LYS A 8 -18.41 15.60 13.75
C LYS A 8 -18.19 15.21 12.29
N ILE A 9 -19.22 15.30 11.45
CA ILE A 9 -19.11 15.06 9.99
C ILE A 9 -18.15 16.08 9.34
N ARG A 10 -18.24 17.37 9.69
CA ARG A 10 -17.34 18.41 9.18
C ARG A 10 -15.88 18.14 9.57
N LYS A 11 -15.63 17.72 10.81
CA LYS A 11 -14.30 17.34 11.30
C LYS A 11 -13.72 16.17 10.49
N MET A 12 -14.53 15.14 10.22
CA MET A 12 -14.13 14.01 9.38
C MET A 12 -13.83 14.44 7.93
N ASN A 13 -14.65 15.32 7.35
CA ASN A 13 -14.42 15.81 5.98
C ASN A 13 -13.15 16.66 5.85
N ARG A 14 -12.70 17.35 6.91
CA ARG A 14 -11.46 18.13 6.86
C ARG A 14 -10.22 17.28 6.58
N VAL A 15 -10.22 16.04 7.04
CA VAL A 15 -9.11 15.07 6.81
C VAL A 15 -8.92 14.82 5.32
N LEU A 16 -10.01 14.77 4.55
CA LEU A 16 -9.96 14.61 3.10
C LEU A 16 -9.54 15.87 2.36
N GLN A 17 -9.66 17.04 3.01
CA GLN A 17 -9.39 18.35 2.40
C GLN A 17 -7.94 18.79 2.59
N THR A 18 -7.15 18.07 3.40
CA THR A 18 -5.72 18.33 3.56
C THR A 18 -4.99 17.99 2.25
N SER A 19 -4.13 18.90 1.79
CA SER A 19 -3.44 18.80 0.50
C SER A 19 -2.60 17.52 0.39
N GLY A 20 -3.01 16.59 -0.47
CA GLY A 20 -2.33 15.29 -0.67
C GLY A 20 -3.26 14.06 -0.51
N GLY A 21 -4.47 14.25 0.02
CA GLY A 21 -5.36 13.15 0.39
C GLY A 21 -5.03 12.59 1.79
N ILE A 22 -5.70 11.51 2.22
CA ILE A 22 -5.39 10.81 3.49
C ILE A 22 -4.02 10.12 3.37
N VAL A 23 -3.63 9.80 2.14
CA VAL A 23 -2.40 9.09 1.82
C VAL A 23 -1.28 10.10 1.54
N GLU A 24 -0.77 10.76 2.58
CA GLU A 24 0.47 11.53 2.42
C GLU A 24 1.61 10.60 1.94
N THR A 25 2.26 11.00 0.85
CA THR A 25 3.32 10.26 0.17
C THR A 25 4.70 10.34 0.86
N ASN A 26 4.74 10.85 2.09
CA ASN A 26 5.94 10.97 2.92
C ASN A 26 5.80 10.31 4.30
N LEU A 27 4.84 9.39 4.46
CA LEU A 27 4.77 8.56 5.64
C LEU A 27 6.06 7.72 5.73
N GLU A 28 6.74 7.78 6.88
CA GLU A 28 7.86 6.88 7.16
C GLU A 28 7.41 5.42 6.92
N VAL A 29 8.35 4.52 6.65
CA VAL A 29 8.10 3.10 6.30
C VAL A 29 7.16 2.37 7.31
N GLU A 30 7.00 2.94 8.50
CA GLU A 30 6.16 2.42 9.57
C GLU A 30 4.70 2.90 9.56
N ASP A 31 4.36 4.00 8.90
CA ASP A 31 3.01 4.56 8.99
C ASP A 31 2.05 3.96 7.94
N LEU A 32 0.88 3.54 8.42
CA LEU A 32 -0.17 2.98 7.58
C LEU A 32 -0.96 4.11 6.88
N PRO A 33 -1.36 3.93 5.61
CA PRO A 33 -1.88 5.00 4.76
C PRO A 33 -3.18 5.65 5.25
N PHE A 34 -3.92 5.04 6.17
CA PHE A 34 -5.19 5.57 6.68
C PHE A 34 -5.19 5.80 8.19
N THR A 35 -4.02 5.79 8.86
CA THR A 35 -3.94 5.97 10.32
C THR A 35 -4.58 7.27 10.79
N GLU A 36 -4.35 8.39 10.10
CA GLU A 36 -4.93 9.68 10.51
C GLU A 36 -6.47 9.66 10.51
N MET A 37 -7.08 9.08 9.46
CA MET A 37 -8.52 8.91 9.38
C MET A 37 -9.04 8.01 10.51
N MET A 38 -8.33 6.93 10.82
CA MET A 38 -8.68 6.02 11.91
C MET A 38 -8.57 6.68 13.29
N ASN A 39 -7.56 7.52 13.50
CA ASN A 39 -7.40 8.33 14.73
C ASN A 39 -8.59 9.26 14.93
N ILE A 40 -8.95 10.02 13.89
CA ILE A 40 -10.03 11.01 13.97
C ILE A 40 -11.38 10.33 14.17
N LEU A 41 -11.65 9.24 13.46
CA LEU A 41 -12.87 8.46 13.65
C LEU A 41 -12.94 7.89 15.06
N GLY A 42 -11.86 7.28 15.55
CA GLY A 42 -11.81 6.69 16.88
C GLY A 42 -11.93 7.70 18.00
N ASP A 43 -11.38 8.92 17.83
CA ASP A 43 -11.59 10.03 18.76
C ASP A 43 -13.03 10.52 18.78
N ILE A 44 -13.68 10.65 17.61
CA ILE A 44 -15.07 11.10 17.50
C ILE A 44 -16.03 10.07 18.10
N LEU A 45 -15.77 8.78 17.88
CA LEU A 45 -16.61 7.66 18.34
C LEU A 45 -16.22 7.14 19.73
N ASN A 46 -15.11 7.62 20.31
CA ASN A 46 -14.50 7.07 21.51
C ASN A 46 -14.33 5.54 21.44
N ALA A 47 -13.77 5.06 20.33
CA ALA A 47 -13.67 3.64 20.00
C ALA A 47 -12.31 3.31 19.39
N ASN A 48 -11.91 2.04 19.49
CA ASN A 48 -10.85 1.49 18.67
C ASN A 48 -11.34 1.34 17.25
N THR A 49 -10.48 1.62 16.28
CA THR A 49 -10.77 1.53 14.86
C THR A 49 -9.70 0.71 14.16
N TYR A 50 -10.11 -0.20 13.29
CA TYR A 50 -9.21 -1.00 12.48
C TYR A 50 -9.74 -1.06 11.06
N LEU A 51 -8.89 -0.70 10.10
CA LEU A 51 -9.20 -0.75 8.68
C LEU A 51 -8.40 -1.88 8.04
N ILE A 52 -9.08 -2.89 7.53
CA ILE A 52 -8.45 -4.01 6.82
C ILE A 52 -8.90 -4.10 5.38
N ASP A 53 -8.02 -4.53 4.49
CA ASP A 53 -8.39 -4.90 3.12
C ASP A 53 -9.03 -6.30 3.06
N ALA A 54 -9.41 -6.73 1.85
CA ALA A 54 -10.00 -8.04 1.62
C ALA A 54 -9.08 -9.23 1.98
N THR A 55 -7.77 -9.03 2.11
CA THR A 55 -6.80 -10.06 2.50
C THR A 55 -6.49 -10.04 4.00
N GLY A 56 -7.03 -9.06 4.74
CA GLY A 56 -6.74 -8.85 6.15
C GLY A 56 -5.54 -7.96 6.41
N LYS A 57 -4.92 -7.38 5.37
CA LYS A 57 -3.83 -6.43 5.55
C LYS A 57 -4.37 -5.19 6.26
N LEU A 58 -3.69 -4.77 7.32
CA LEU A 58 -4.04 -3.58 8.07
C LEU A 58 -3.63 -2.35 7.27
N LEU A 59 -4.60 -1.49 6.95
CA LEU A 59 -4.41 -0.26 6.18
C LEU A 59 -4.40 0.99 7.07
N GLY A 60 -4.87 0.88 8.31
CA GLY A 60 -4.85 1.91 9.33
C GLY A 60 -5.52 1.40 10.60
N TYR A 61 -5.15 1.96 11.76
CA TYR A 61 -5.83 1.66 13.01
C TYR A 61 -5.64 2.79 14.03
N TYR A 62 -6.47 2.75 15.07
CA TYR A 62 -6.30 3.56 16.27
C TYR A 62 -6.79 2.79 17.49
N GLU A 63 -5.96 2.69 18.51
CA GLU A 63 -6.31 2.08 19.78
C GLU A 63 -6.55 3.17 20.84
N LYS A 64 -7.82 3.58 20.99
CA LYS A 64 -8.23 4.48 22.08
C LYS A 64 -8.17 3.78 23.44
N HIS A 65 -8.64 2.54 23.45
CA HIS A 65 -8.72 1.66 24.61
C HIS A 65 -7.71 0.53 24.40
N HIS A 66 -6.67 0.48 25.21
CA HIS A 66 -5.62 -0.53 25.06
C HIS A 66 -6.16 -1.93 25.33
N ILE A 67 -6.23 -2.76 24.28
CA ILE A 67 -6.53 -4.18 24.41
C ILE A 67 -5.20 -4.87 24.72
N ASN A 68 -4.87 -5.01 26.00
CA ASN A 68 -3.60 -5.54 26.46
C ASN A 68 -3.51 -7.08 26.27
N ASN A 69 -3.43 -7.52 25.02
CA ASN A 69 -3.36 -8.92 24.62
C ASN A 69 -2.23 -9.10 23.58
N GLU A 70 -1.41 -10.15 23.74
CA GLU A 70 -0.25 -10.40 22.90
C GLU A 70 -0.62 -10.67 21.43
N ARG A 71 -1.72 -11.38 21.17
CA ARG A 71 -2.19 -11.68 19.82
C ARG A 71 -2.58 -10.41 19.07
N VAL A 72 -3.29 -9.50 19.75
CA VAL A 72 -3.66 -8.20 19.18
C VAL A 72 -2.40 -7.37 18.87
N LYS A 73 -1.45 -7.29 19.80
CA LYS A 73 -0.17 -6.61 19.56
C LYS A 73 0.59 -7.19 18.38
N GLN A 74 0.62 -8.52 18.24
CA GLN A 74 1.25 -9.18 17.08
C GLN A 74 0.53 -8.85 15.78
N MET A 75 -0.80 -8.83 15.74
CA MET A 75 -1.57 -8.45 14.55
C MET A 75 -1.25 -7.01 14.09
N LEU A 76 -1.13 -6.08 15.05
CA LEU A 76 -0.79 -4.68 14.77
C LEU A 76 0.66 -4.53 14.30
N ASN A 77 1.60 -5.19 14.97
CA ASN A 77 3.02 -5.19 14.59
C ASN A 77 3.24 -5.80 13.20
N ASN A 78 2.57 -6.92 12.92
CA ASN A 78 2.63 -7.60 11.63
C ASN A 78 1.80 -6.90 10.56
N LYS A 79 1.01 -5.87 10.92
CA LYS A 79 0.08 -5.15 10.04
C LYS A 79 -0.86 -6.10 9.28
N GLN A 80 -1.29 -7.18 9.94
CA GLN A 80 -2.02 -8.28 9.30
C GLN A 80 -2.98 -8.95 10.29
N PHE A 81 -4.25 -9.05 9.89
CA PHE A 81 -5.26 -9.85 10.56
C PHE A 81 -5.23 -11.30 10.05
N PRO A 82 -5.67 -12.28 10.86
CA PRO A 82 -5.77 -13.66 10.42
C PRO A 82 -6.62 -13.78 9.15
N ALA A 83 -6.12 -14.48 8.13
CA ALA A 83 -6.78 -14.60 6.83
C ALA A 83 -8.20 -15.19 6.93
N ALA A 84 -8.41 -16.15 7.83
CA ALA A 84 -9.73 -16.73 8.10
C ALA A 84 -10.71 -15.68 8.64
N TYR A 85 -10.26 -14.85 9.59
CA TYR A 85 -11.07 -13.75 10.13
C TYR A 85 -11.40 -12.73 9.04
N ALA A 86 -10.41 -12.28 8.27
CA ALA A 86 -10.62 -11.33 7.17
C ALA A 86 -11.62 -11.87 6.13
N SER A 87 -11.53 -13.15 5.78
CA SER A 87 -12.44 -13.81 4.85
C SER A 87 -13.88 -13.84 5.40
N SER A 88 -14.05 -14.15 6.69
CA SER A 88 -15.38 -14.12 7.33
C SER A 88 -16.00 -12.70 7.34
N MET A 89 -15.19 -11.64 7.44
CA MET A 89 -15.68 -10.26 7.36
C MET A 89 -16.22 -9.88 5.98
N LEU A 90 -15.76 -10.54 4.91
CA LEU A 90 -16.24 -10.29 3.54
C LEU A 90 -17.65 -10.83 3.31
N GLU A 91 -18.07 -11.84 4.08
CA GLU A 91 -19.43 -12.41 4.02
C GLU A 91 -20.49 -11.42 4.53
N ILE A 92 -20.09 -10.49 5.40
CA ILE A 92 -20.97 -9.47 5.96
C ILE A 92 -21.16 -8.36 4.93
N THR A 93 -22.32 -8.30 4.27
CA THR A 93 -22.58 -7.32 3.20
C THR A 93 -23.27 -6.03 3.66
N ARG A 94 -23.66 -5.94 4.93
CA ARG A 94 -24.27 -4.75 5.54
C ARG A 94 -23.67 -4.50 6.91
N THR A 95 -23.75 -3.27 7.39
CA THR A 95 -23.29 -2.89 8.73
C THR A 95 -23.94 -3.79 9.79
N SER A 96 -23.09 -4.40 10.62
CA SER A 96 -23.51 -5.24 11.75
C SER A 96 -22.92 -4.63 13.02
N SER A 97 -23.78 -4.09 13.88
CA SER A 97 -23.40 -3.29 15.04
C SER A 97 -23.64 -4.02 16.37
N ASN A 98 -22.93 -3.57 17.40
CA ASN A 98 -23.08 -4.04 18.78
C ASN A 98 -22.98 -5.57 18.94
N ILE A 99 -22.09 -6.19 18.15
CA ILE A 99 -21.80 -7.61 18.22
C ILE A 99 -21.05 -7.88 19.53
N GLY A 100 -21.62 -8.74 20.36
CA GLY A 100 -21.03 -9.13 21.64
C GLY A 100 -19.81 -10.04 21.49
N ILE A 101 -19.05 -10.17 22.59
CA ILE A 101 -17.82 -10.93 22.71
C ILE A 101 -17.92 -12.44 22.38
N GLU A 102 -19.13 -13.01 22.48
CA GLU A 102 -19.38 -14.43 22.20
C GLU A 102 -19.42 -14.75 20.70
N SER A 103 -19.58 -13.73 19.85
CA SER A 103 -19.61 -13.90 18.40
C SER A 103 -18.23 -14.24 17.84
N GLU A 104 -18.18 -15.09 16.82
CA GLU A 104 -16.96 -15.35 16.04
C GLU A 104 -16.47 -14.12 15.28
N TYR A 105 -17.35 -13.14 15.08
CA TYR A 105 -17.04 -11.87 14.42
C TYR A 105 -16.51 -10.78 15.37
N THR A 106 -16.32 -11.08 16.65
CA THR A 106 -15.75 -10.11 17.58
C THR A 106 -14.29 -9.81 17.23
N VAL A 107 -13.92 -8.54 17.29
CA VAL A 107 -12.51 -8.13 17.10
C VAL A 107 -11.68 -8.36 18.38
N PHE A 108 -12.36 -8.54 19.52
CA PHE A 108 -11.71 -8.79 20.80
C PHE A 108 -11.12 -10.22 20.87
N PRO A 109 -10.06 -10.43 21.66
CA PRO A 109 -9.49 -11.74 21.88
C PRO A 109 -10.44 -12.69 22.62
N THR A 110 -10.81 -13.79 21.95
CA THR A 110 -11.65 -14.87 22.51
C THR A 110 -10.98 -15.63 23.64
N GLU A 111 -9.67 -15.56 23.77
CA GLU A 111 -8.91 -16.09 24.90
C GLU A 111 -9.02 -15.23 26.16
N SER A 112 -9.54 -14.01 26.05
CA SER A 112 -9.64 -13.04 27.13
C SER A 112 -11.08 -12.50 27.30
N ARG A 113 -12.10 -13.32 26.99
CA ARG A 113 -13.51 -12.91 27.04
C ARG A 113 -13.91 -12.32 28.39
N ASP A 114 -13.42 -12.91 29.48
CA ASP A 114 -13.74 -12.47 30.85
C ASP A 114 -13.29 -11.03 31.12
N LEU A 115 -12.19 -10.58 30.49
CA LEU A 115 -11.69 -9.21 30.62
C LEU A 115 -12.48 -8.20 29.78
N PHE A 116 -13.17 -8.68 28.75
CA PHE A 116 -13.89 -7.87 27.76
C PHE A 116 -15.36 -8.31 27.63
N ALA A 117 -16.00 -8.70 28.74
CA ALA A 117 -17.36 -9.24 28.73
C ALA A 117 -18.39 -8.29 28.09
N ASN A 118 -18.21 -6.98 28.27
CA ASN A 118 -19.03 -5.94 27.65
C ASN A 118 -18.48 -5.48 26.29
N GLY A 119 -17.49 -6.17 25.71
CA GLY A 119 -16.85 -5.78 24.45
C GLY A 119 -17.84 -5.82 23.30
N LEU A 120 -18.03 -4.67 22.66
CA LEU A 120 -18.91 -4.50 21.50
C LEU A 120 -18.08 -4.26 20.25
N THR A 121 -18.36 -5.06 19.22
CA THR A 121 -17.78 -4.92 17.89
C THR A 121 -18.83 -4.38 16.92
N THR A 122 -18.44 -3.43 16.06
CA THR A 122 -19.24 -3.03 14.90
C THR A 122 -18.42 -3.25 13.64
N ILE A 123 -19.05 -3.86 12.63
CA ILE A 123 -18.44 -4.24 11.37
C ILE A 123 -19.12 -3.44 10.27
N ILE A 124 -18.36 -2.60 9.59
CA ILE A 124 -18.84 -1.78 8.47
C ILE A 124 -18.14 -2.22 7.19
N PRO A 125 -18.88 -2.82 6.24
CA PRO A 125 -18.41 -3.08 4.90
C PRO A 125 -17.94 -1.83 4.16
N ILE A 126 -16.81 -1.93 3.44
CA ILE A 126 -16.32 -0.85 2.59
C ILE A 126 -16.51 -1.24 1.13
N PHE A 127 -17.38 -0.51 0.45
CA PHE A 127 -17.64 -0.67 -0.98
C PHE A 127 -17.23 0.59 -1.73
N ALA A 128 -16.64 0.43 -2.91
CA ALA A 128 -16.51 1.51 -3.88
C ALA A 128 -16.61 0.96 -5.30
N ALA A 129 -17.26 1.70 -6.20
CA ALA A 129 -17.48 1.29 -7.60
C ALA A 129 -18.11 -0.11 -7.78
N GLY A 130 -18.86 -0.60 -6.79
CA GLY A 130 -19.48 -1.93 -6.81
C GLY A 130 -18.61 -3.05 -6.23
N ASP A 131 -17.33 -2.78 -5.92
CA ASP A 131 -16.40 -3.75 -5.38
C ASP A 131 -16.31 -3.68 -3.85
N ARG A 132 -16.18 -4.85 -3.21
CA ARG A 132 -15.87 -4.95 -1.77
C ARG A 132 -14.37 -4.74 -1.58
N LEU A 133 -13.99 -3.57 -1.06
CA LEU A 133 -12.58 -3.18 -0.92
C LEU A 133 -11.94 -3.64 0.39
N GLY A 134 -12.74 -3.74 1.45
CA GLY A 134 -12.24 -4.04 2.79
C GLY A 134 -13.32 -3.93 3.85
N THR A 135 -12.91 -3.85 5.11
CA THR A 135 -13.80 -3.79 6.26
C THR A 135 -13.26 -2.79 7.29
N LEU A 136 -14.14 -1.92 7.77
CA LEU A 136 -13.89 -1.08 8.93
C LEU A 136 -14.46 -1.78 10.17
N LEU A 137 -13.61 -2.01 11.15
CA LEU A 137 -13.95 -2.64 12.43
C LEU A 137 -13.86 -1.59 13.52
N LEU A 138 -14.90 -1.52 14.35
CA LEU A 138 -14.92 -0.66 15.53
C LEU A 138 -15.04 -1.53 16.77
N ALA A 139 -14.36 -1.15 17.84
CA ALA A 139 -14.45 -1.81 19.14
C ALA A 139 -14.51 -0.81 20.28
N ARG A 140 -15.46 -0.99 21.20
CA ARG A 140 -15.42 -0.33 22.51
C ARG A 140 -16.15 -1.18 23.55
N MET A 141 -15.90 -0.90 24.82
CA MET A 141 -16.57 -1.59 25.92
C MET A 141 -17.96 -1.02 26.14
N GLU A 142 -18.06 0.29 26.32
CA GLU A 142 -19.33 0.98 26.53
C GLU A 142 -19.20 2.42 25.99
N PRO A 143 -20.32 3.07 25.64
CA PRO A 143 -21.68 2.54 25.51
C PRO A 143 -21.91 1.76 24.19
N GLU A 144 -23.13 1.29 23.92
CA GLU A 144 -23.51 0.73 22.61
C GLU A 144 -23.38 1.78 21.49
N PHE A 145 -22.96 1.36 20.29
CA PHE A 145 -22.96 2.17 19.08
C PHE A 145 -24.39 2.52 18.68
N ASN A 146 -24.72 3.81 18.76
CA ASN A 146 -26.04 4.33 18.42
C ASN A 146 -26.11 4.76 16.94
N ASN A 147 -27.28 5.22 16.48
CA ASN A 147 -27.46 5.63 15.08
C ASN A 147 -26.52 6.77 14.65
N ASP A 148 -26.22 7.74 15.51
CA ASP A 148 -25.30 8.83 15.18
C ASP A 148 -23.88 8.30 14.98
N ASP A 149 -23.45 7.35 15.82
CA ASP A 149 -22.16 6.66 15.69
C ASP A 149 -22.10 5.86 14.38
N LEU A 150 -23.18 5.15 14.04
CA LEU A 150 -23.26 4.35 12.81
C LEU A 150 -23.28 5.21 11.55
N ILE A 151 -23.97 6.36 11.57
CA ILE A 151 -23.95 7.33 10.46
C ILE A 151 -22.51 7.82 10.22
N LEU A 152 -21.80 8.16 11.29
CA LEU A 152 -20.40 8.60 11.18
C LEU A 152 -19.49 7.49 10.66
N ALA A 153 -19.69 6.25 11.15
CA ALA A 153 -18.91 5.10 10.72
C ALA A 153 -19.15 4.73 9.24
N GLU A 154 -20.40 4.74 8.78
CA GLU A 154 -20.72 4.49 7.37
C GLU A 154 -20.23 5.62 6.47
N HIS A 155 -20.32 6.87 6.91
CA HIS A 155 -19.73 8.00 6.19
C HIS A 155 -18.21 7.85 6.07
N ALA A 156 -17.53 7.50 7.17
CA ALA A 156 -16.10 7.22 7.17
C ALA A 156 -15.73 6.05 6.24
N SER A 157 -16.53 4.98 6.25
CA SER A 157 -16.38 3.82 5.36
C SER A 157 -16.46 4.24 3.89
N ALA A 158 -17.48 5.01 3.51
CA ALA A 158 -17.65 5.49 2.14
C ALA A 158 -16.47 6.36 1.67
N LEU A 159 -16.02 7.29 2.52
CA LEU A 159 -14.86 8.14 2.25
C LEU A 159 -13.58 7.33 2.09
N THR A 160 -13.37 6.36 2.98
CA THR A 160 -12.22 5.45 2.92
C THR A 160 -12.25 4.60 1.66
N GLY A 161 -13.43 4.13 1.24
CA GLY A 161 -13.59 3.36 0.00
C GLY A 161 -13.16 4.13 -1.24
N ILE A 162 -13.53 5.42 -1.34
CA ILE A 162 -13.09 6.30 -2.44
C ILE A 162 -11.56 6.41 -2.46
N GLU A 163 -10.95 6.61 -1.28
CA GLU A 163 -9.51 6.83 -1.21
C GLU A 163 -8.68 5.55 -1.44
N VAL A 164 -9.17 4.39 -0.97
CA VAL A 164 -8.59 3.09 -1.31
C VAL A 164 -8.63 2.87 -2.83
N LEU A 165 -9.74 3.22 -3.48
CA LEU A 165 -9.87 3.11 -4.94
C LEU A 165 -8.92 4.07 -5.67
N ASN A 166 -8.82 5.33 -5.22
CA ASN A 166 -7.88 6.31 -5.78
C ASN A 166 -6.44 5.82 -5.68
N LYS A 167 -6.03 5.30 -4.52
CA LYS A 167 -4.69 4.75 -4.32
C LYS A 167 -4.39 3.60 -5.28
N LYS A 168 -5.32 2.64 -5.41
CA LYS A 168 -5.18 1.53 -6.36
C LYS A 168 -5.05 2.03 -7.80
N ASN A 169 -5.86 3.00 -8.21
CA ASN A 169 -5.81 3.58 -9.55
C ASN A 169 -4.47 4.28 -9.81
N ASN A 170 -3.97 5.06 -8.86
CA ASN A 170 -2.67 5.73 -8.96
C ASN A 170 -1.50 4.72 -9.07
N GLU A 171 -1.56 3.61 -8.33
CA GLU A 171 -0.58 2.53 -8.42
C GLU A 171 -0.60 1.87 -9.81
N ILE A 172 -1.80 1.60 -10.36
CA ILE A 172 -1.97 1.04 -11.71
C ILE A 172 -1.49 2.03 -12.78
N GLU A 173 -1.85 3.31 -12.68
CA GLU A 173 -1.43 4.34 -13.61
C GLU A 173 0.08 4.50 -13.61
N LYS A 174 0.70 4.52 -12.43
CA LYS A 174 2.17 4.56 -12.29
C LYS A 174 2.82 3.34 -12.94
N ALA A 175 2.34 2.14 -12.65
CA ALA A 175 2.87 0.91 -13.25
C ALA A 175 2.75 0.93 -14.79
N THR A 176 1.60 1.35 -15.31
CA THR A 176 1.35 1.47 -16.76
C THR A 176 2.27 2.50 -17.40
N ARG A 177 2.48 3.64 -16.73
CA ARG A 177 3.38 4.70 -17.19
C ARG A 177 4.83 4.23 -17.20
N ASP A 178 5.26 3.51 -16.16
CA ASP A 178 6.60 2.95 -16.06
C ASP A 178 6.85 1.91 -17.17
N GLU A 179 5.88 1.05 -17.45
CA GLU A 179 5.94 0.09 -18.57
C GLU A 179 5.98 0.80 -19.92
N ALA A 180 5.15 1.83 -20.14
CA ALA A 180 5.13 2.61 -21.37
C ALA A 180 6.47 3.32 -21.62
N MET A 181 7.08 3.88 -20.57
CA MET A 181 8.40 4.52 -20.63
C MET A 181 9.49 3.52 -21.05
N ILE A 182 9.50 2.33 -20.44
CA ILE A 182 10.44 1.26 -20.80
C ILE A 182 10.27 0.84 -22.25
N ASN A 183 9.03 0.57 -22.68
CA ASN A 183 8.74 0.17 -24.05
C ASN A 183 9.16 1.24 -25.07
N MET A 184 8.88 2.52 -24.77
CA MET A 184 9.30 3.63 -25.62
C MET A 184 10.83 3.69 -25.74
N ALA A 185 11.56 3.54 -24.62
CA ALA A 185 13.01 3.56 -24.61
C ALA A 185 13.61 2.38 -25.39
N LEU A 186 13.09 1.17 -25.18
CA LEU A 186 13.53 -0.03 -25.90
C LEU A 186 13.30 0.08 -27.41
N ASN A 187 12.18 0.69 -27.84
CA ASN A 187 11.87 0.93 -29.25
C ASN A 187 12.83 1.93 -29.93
N THR A 188 13.60 2.72 -29.18
CA THR A 188 14.65 3.60 -29.74
C THR A 188 15.95 2.86 -30.04
N LEU A 189 16.10 1.63 -29.54
CA LEU A 189 17.30 0.82 -29.72
C LEU A 189 17.22 0.05 -31.04
N SER A 190 18.34 0.06 -31.78
CA SER A 190 18.55 -0.90 -32.86
C SER A 190 18.73 -2.31 -32.32
N TYR A 191 18.58 -3.32 -33.18
CA TYR A 191 18.77 -4.72 -32.81
C TYR A 191 20.11 -4.99 -32.10
N SER A 192 21.20 -4.42 -32.62
CA SER A 192 22.55 -4.54 -32.03
C SER A 192 22.66 -3.82 -30.68
N GLU A 193 22.01 -2.68 -30.52
CA GLU A 193 21.97 -1.95 -29.25
C GLU A 193 21.14 -2.69 -28.19
N LEU A 194 20.01 -3.29 -28.56
CA LEU A 194 19.20 -4.10 -27.65
C LEU A 194 19.95 -5.36 -27.20
N LYS A 195 20.60 -6.06 -28.14
CA LYS A 195 21.48 -7.20 -27.83
C LYS A 195 22.62 -6.79 -26.89
N ALA A 196 23.23 -5.63 -27.13
CA ALA A 196 24.28 -5.09 -26.28
C ALA A 196 23.78 -4.75 -24.87
N LEU A 197 22.62 -4.11 -24.76
CA LEU A 197 22.01 -3.75 -23.48
C LEU A 197 21.69 -5.00 -22.64
N LYS A 198 21.10 -6.03 -23.25
CA LYS A 198 20.81 -7.30 -22.58
C LYS A 198 22.08 -7.93 -22.00
N ALA A 199 23.13 -8.00 -22.81
CA ALA A 199 24.42 -8.57 -22.39
C ALA A 199 25.10 -7.77 -21.27
N VAL A 200 24.89 -6.46 -21.22
CA VAL A 200 25.36 -5.59 -20.12
C VAL A 200 24.63 -5.94 -18.82
N PHE A 201 23.30 -5.96 -18.84
CA PHE A 201 22.53 -6.21 -17.63
C PHE A 201 22.71 -7.63 -17.10
N GLU A 202 22.85 -8.63 -17.97
CA GLU A 202 23.18 -10.00 -17.58
C GLU A 202 24.50 -10.12 -16.78
N GLN A 203 25.45 -9.17 -16.96
CA GLN A 203 26.71 -9.15 -16.20
C GLN A 203 26.65 -8.41 -14.86
N LEU A 204 25.61 -7.63 -14.59
CA LEU A 204 25.50 -6.91 -13.32
C LEU A 204 25.08 -7.87 -12.20
N ASP A 205 25.71 -7.87 -11.04
CA ASP A 205 25.23 -8.67 -9.90
C ASP A 205 24.23 -7.85 -9.05
N GLY A 206 22.97 -7.79 -9.51
CA GLY A 206 21.89 -7.00 -8.88
C GLY A 206 21.44 -5.79 -9.71
N LEU A 207 20.90 -4.76 -9.05
CA LEU A 207 20.43 -3.53 -9.69
C LEU A 207 21.54 -2.52 -9.96
N GLU A 208 22.74 -2.77 -9.44
CA GLU A 208 23.89 -1.90 -9.62
C GLU A 208 25.17 -2.70 -9.82
N GLY A 209 26.14 -2.08 -10.48
CA GLY A 209 27.43 -2.72 -10.67
C GLY A 209 28.36 -1.93 -11.56
N ARG A 210 29.53 -2.53 -11.78
CA ARG A 210 30.60 -1.94 -12.57
C ARG A 210 30.79 -2.75 -13.84
N LEU A 211 30.81 -2.06 -14.96
CA LEU A 211 30.94 -2.64 -16.28
C LEU A 211 32.19 -2.14 -16.99
N THR A 212 32.93 -3.05 -17.64
CA THR A 212 33.93 -2.68 -18.64
C THR A 212 33.38 -2.93 -20.03
N ALA A 213 32.97 -1.87 -20.72
CA ALA A 213 32.29 -1.95 -22.02
C ALA A 213 33.10 -2.72 -23.09
N SER A 214 34.43 -2.63 -23.07
CA SER A 214 35.29 -3.37 -24.01
C SER A 214 35.13 -4.89 -23.86
N ASN A 215 35.12 -5.41 -22.62
CA ASN A 215 35.00 -6.86 -22.37
C ASN A 215 33.65 -7.40 -22.86
N VAL A 216 32.58 -6.61 -22.70
CA VAL A 216 31.24 -6.98 -23.18
C VAL A 216 31.18 -6.95 -24.70
N ALA A 217 31.76 -5.91 -25.31
CA ALA A 217 31.83 -5.72 -26.76
C ALA A 217 32.51 -6.92 -27.45
N ASP A 218 33.67 -7.32 -26.94
CA ASP A 218 34.44 -8.44 -27.48
C ASP A 218 33.67 -9.77 -27.36
N ARG A 219 32.97 -9.98 -26.23
CA ARG A 219 32.20 -11.21 -25.97
C ARG A 219 31.02 -11.40 -26.92
N ILE A 220 30.30 -10.32 -27.26
CA ILE A 220 29.07 -10.39 -28.08
C ILE A 220 29.29 -10.01 -29.55
N GLY A 221 30.52 -9.63 -29.91
CA GLY A 221 30.93 -9.30 -31.27
C GLY A 221 30.38 -7.97 -31.78
N VAL A 222 30.33 -6.93 -30.94
CA VAL A 222 29.91 -5.56 -31.35
C VAL A 222 30.98 -4.54 -31.00
N THR A 223 30.90 -3.32 -31.54
CA THR A 223 31.81 -2.25 -31.16
C THR A 223 31.43 -1.67 -29.79
N ARG A 224 32.41 -1.16 -29.04
CA ARG A 224 32.17 -0.44 -27.78
C ARG A 224 31.17 0.71 -27.93
N SER A 225 31.16 1.39 -29.07
CA SER A 225 30.23 2.48 -29.36
C SER A 225 28.76 2.05 -29.34
N VAL A 226 28.44 0.82 -29.74
CA VAL A 226 27.07 0.27 -29.69
C VAL A 226 26.58 0.18 -28.24
N ILE A 227 27.43 -0.29 -27.32
CA ILE A 227 27.10 -0.39 -25.89
C ILE A 227 26.89 1.00 -25.29
N VAL A 228 27.81 1.93 -25.56
CA VAL A 228 27.73 3.30 -25.03
C VAL A 228 26.48 4.01 -25.53
N ASN A 229 26.12 3.84 -26.80
CA ASN A 229 24.91 4.43 -27.38
C ASN A 229 23.63 3.81 -26.79
N ALA A 230 23.60 2.49 -26.61
CA ALA A 230 22.47 1.81 -25.97
C ALA A 230 22.25 2.32 -24.54
N LEU A 231 23.30 2.39 -23.73
CA LEU A 231 23.23 2.92 -22.36
C LEU A 231 22.78 4.38 -22.33
N ARG A 232 23.33 5.23 -23.21
CA ARG A 232 22.95 6.64 -23.30
C ARG A 232 21.47 6.83 -23.65
N LYS A 233 20.92 6.02 -24.56
CA LYS A 233 19.48 6.08 -24.92
C LYS A 233 18.59 5.72 -23.73
N ILE A 234 18.95 4.67 -22.98
CA ILE A 234 18.19 4.24 -21.80
C ILE A 234 18.34 5.22 -20.63
N GLU A 235 19.52 5.79 -20.45
CA GLU A 235 19.78 6.86 -19.48
C GLU A 235 18.98 8.12 -19.81
N SER A 236 18.83 8.46 -21.09
CA SER A 236 17.98 9.60 -21.50
C SER A 236 16.50 9.43 -21.17
N ALA A 237 16.04 8.18 -20.99
CA ALA A 237 14.70 7.85 -20.52
C ALA A 237 14.59 7.78 -18.98
N GLY A 238 15.69 8.01 -18.24
CA GLY A 238 15.72 7.96 -16.78
C GLY A 238 15.65 6.54 -16.18
N ILE A 239 15.76 5.50 -17.01
CA ILE A 239 15.64 4.10 -16.58
C ILE A 239 16.93 3.59 -15.93
N VAL A 240 18.07 4.17 -16.31
CA VAL A 240 19.40 3.84 -15.80
C VAL A 240 20.18 5.13 -15.54
N GLU A 241 21.05 5.10 -14.55
CA GLU A 241 22.09 6.09 -14.34
C GLU A 241 23.46 5.49 -14.64
N SER A 242 24.28 6.23 -15.37
CA SER A 242 25.65 5.82 -15.68
C SER A 242 26.67 6.85 -15.18
N ARG A 243 27.74 6.37 -14.55
CA ARG A 243 28.86 7.21 -14.10
C ARG A 243 30.18 6.63 -14.58
N SER A 244 30.93 7.40 -15.38
CA SER A 244 32.26 7.01 -15.82
C SER A 244 33.23 6.96 -14.64
N LEU A 245 33.96 5.85 -14.49
CA LEU A 245 35.05 5.68 -13.52
C LEU A 245 36.43 5.66 -14.21
N GLY A 246 36.51 6.21 -15.42
CA GLY A 246 37.72 6.24 -16.24
C GLY A 246 38.17 4.84 -16.64
N MET A 247 39.45 4.51 -16.39
CA MET A 247 40.04 3.21 -16.76
C MET A 247 39.43 2.03 -15.98
N LYS A 248 38.75 2.29 -14.87
CA LYS A 248 38.14 1.24 -14.04
C LYS A 248 36.71 0.88 -14.45
N GLY A 249 36.26 1.32 -15.62
CA GLY A 249 34.94 1.03 -16.20
C GLY A 249 33.88 2.12 -15.96
N THR A 250 32.62 1.74 -16.11
CA THR A 250 31.45 2.57 -15.88
C THR A 250 30.61 1.95 -14.77
N PHE A 251 30.22 2.74 -13.78
CA PHE A 251 29.21 2.36 -12.80
C PHE A 251 27.82 2.52 -13.41
N ILE A 252 26.95 1.54 -13.21
CA ILE A 252 25.59 1.52 -13.72
C ILE A 252 24.66 1.23 -12.55
N HIS A 253 23.60 2.02 -12.42
CA HIS A 253 22.51 1.78 -11.47
C HIS A 253 21.18 1.76 -12.24
N ILE A 254 20.37 0.72 -12.02
CA ILE A 254 19.07 0.54 -12.66
C ILE A 254 18.00 1.19 -11.77
N ASN A 255 17.48 2.33 -12.22
CA ASN A 255 16.43 3.08 -11.51
C ASN A 255 15.08 2.37 -11.59
N ASN A 256 14.77 1.74 -12.73
CA ASN A 256 13.53 1.01 -12.93
C ASN A 256 13.80 -0.47 -13.22
N PRO A 257 13.68 -1.36 -12.22
CA PRO A 257 13.93 -2.80 -12.35
C PRO A 257 13.08 -3.52 -13.41
N ASN A 258 11.91 -2.95 -13.77
CA ASN A 258 11.01 -3.57 -14.75
C ASN A 258 11.66 -3.71 -16.14
N ILE A 259 12.75 -2.96 -16.43
CA ILE A 259 13.52 -3.14 -17.67
C ILE A 259 14.16 -4.53 -17.78
N LEU A 260 14.55 -5.15 -16.66
CA LEU A 260 15.13 -6.49 -16.65
C LEU A 260 14.10 -7.52 -17.12
N LYS A 261 12.88 -7.43 -16.58
CA LYS A 261 11.74 -8.25 -16.99
C LYS A 261 11.39 -8.03 -18.46
N ALA A 262 11.37 -6.78 -18.92
CA ALA A 262 11.10 -6.45 -20.32
C ALA A 262 12.14 -7.03 -21.30
N LEU A 263 13.38 -7.23 -20.83
CA LEU A 263 14.46 -7.87 -21.61
C LEU A 263 14.50 -9.41 -21.45
N GLY A 264 13.61 -9.99 -20.65
CA GLY A 264 13.59 -11.42 -20.33
C GLY A 264 14.85 -11.86 -19.57
N ILE A 265 15.29 -11.05 -18.61
CA ILE A 265 16.36 -11.37 -17.67
C ILE A 265 15.68 -11.70 -16.34
N ASP A 266 15.58 -13.00 -16.03
CA ASP A 266 15.04 -13.47 -14.76
C ASP A 266 16.16 -13.54 -13.71
N ARG A 267 15.87 -13.07 -12.49
CA ARG A 267 16.73 -13.13 -11.31
C ARG A 267 15.92 -13.47 -10.08
#